data_AF-A0A8D3X282-F1
#
_entry.id   AF-A0A8D3X282-F1
#
_cell.length_a   1.000
_cell.length_b   1.000
_cell.length_c   1.000
_cell.angle_alpha   90.00
_cell.angle_beta   90.00
_cell.angle_gamma   90.00
#
_symmetry.space_group_name_H-M   'P 1'
#
loop_
_entity.id
_entity.type
_entity.pdbx_description
1 polymer ?
#
loop_
_entity_poly.entity_id
_entity_poly.type
_entity_poly.pdbx_seq_one_letter_code
_entity_poly.pdbx_strand_id
1 'polypeptide(L)'
;MVGSTIIEENGKEKEIVPLALYYDMRIKHYSDKSLINFDKDDLDFKILPDKELIKASKDAVGVNIFDDKKGLDGLGRGSGYGDFDRNRNGKINVSYDLGFTTKSGGLPVAPNKEKIKMLKENALKGVLVVIKNKEEIGRYNLNAINKID
;
A
#
# COMPACT_ATOMS: atom_id res chain seq x y z
N MET A 1 -0.22 -7.99 -3.11
CA MET A 1 0.12 -8.32 -4.52
C MET A 1 -0.09 -7.05 -5.33
N VAL A 2 0.84 -6.59 -6.18
CA VAL A 2 0.50 -5.45 -7.08
C VAL A 2 -0.45 -5.98 -8.14
N GLY A 3 -1.50 -5.24 -8.47
CA GLY A 3 -2.29 -5.50 -9.66
C GLY A 3 -1.47 -5.21 -10.93
N SER A 4 -1.73 -5.93 -12.00
CA SER A 4 -1.18 -5.61 -13.31
C SER A 4 -2.18 -4.80 -14.14
N THR A 5 -1.66 -4.08 -15.14
CA THR A 5 -2.48 -3.38 -16.14
C THR A 5 -2.25 -4.03 -17.50
N ILE A 6 -3.32 -4.37 -18.21
CA ILE A 6 -3.24 -4.80 -19.61
C ILE A 6 -3.32 -3.56 -20.50
N ILE A 7 -2.31 -3.37 -21.34
CA ILE A 7 -2.30 -2.34 -22.39
C ILE A 7 -2.34 -3.00 -23.76
N GLU A 8 -2.94 -2.32 -24.74
CA GLU A 8 -2.83 -2.72 -26.15
C GLU A 8 -1.71 -1.90 -26.81
N GLU A 9 -0.69 -2.58 -27.33
CA GLU A 9 0.44 -1.97 -28.03
C GLU A 9 0.62 -2.66 -29.38
N ASN A 10 0.43 -1.93 -30.49
CA ASN A 10 0.51 -2.46 -31.86
C ASN A 10 -0.43 -3.65 -32.12
N GLY A 11 -1.67 -3.61 -31.61
CA GLY A 11 -2.65 -4.67 -31.79
C GLY A 11 -2.39 -5.94 -30.97
N LYS A 12 -1.50 -5.87 -29.98
CA LYS A 12 -1.22 -6.96 -29.03
C LYS A 12 -1.46 -6.49 -27.61
N GLU A 13 -2.13 -7.32 -26.83
CA GLU A 13 -2.24 -7.14 -25.39
C GLU A 13 -0.88 -7.41 -24.73
N LYS A 14 -0.50 -6.54 -23.81
CA LYS A 14 0.72 -6.62 -23.03
C LYS A 14 0.39 -6.29 -21.59
N GLU A 15 0.73 -7.21 -20.70
CA GLU A 15 0.65 -6.99 -19.27
C GLU A 15 1.85 -6.17 -18.80
N ILE A 16 1.59 -5.08 -18.08
CA ILE A 16 2.59 -4.25 -17.45
C ILE A 16 2.32 -4.17 -15.94
N VAL A 17 3.39 -4.22 -15.15
CA VAL A 17 3.34 -4.15 -13.70
C VAL A 17 3.95 -2.82 -13.25
N PRO A 18 3.25 -2.01 -12.45
CA PRO A 18 3.82 -0.77 -11.95
C PRO A 18 4.89 -1.04 -10.89
N LEU A 19 5.79 -0.09 -10.74
CA LEU A 19 6.60 0.00 -9.54
C LEU A 19 5.68 0.41 -8.38
N ALA A 20 5.78 -0.24 -7.21
CA ALA A 20 4.95 0.08 -6.06
C ALA A 20 5.75 0.28 -4.77
N LEU A 21 5.23 1.13 -3.87
CA LEU A 21 5.65 1.22 -2.48
C LEU A 21 4.88 0.19 -1.66
N TYR A 22 5.61 -0.71 -1.00
CA TYR A 22 5.06 -1.82 -0.24
C TYR A 22 5.30 -1.68 1.26
N TYR A 23 4.26 -1.99 2.03
CA TYR A 23 4.30 -2.15 3.48
C TYR A 23 3.97 -3.61 3.80
N ASP A 24 4.98 -4.40 4.09
CA ASP A 24 4.81 -5.77 4.56
C ASP A 24 4.98 -5.80 6.08
N MET A 25 3.91 -6.17 6.78
CA MET A 25 3.83 -6.09 8.23
C MET A 25 3.46 -7.46 8.82
N ARG A 26 4.12 -7.82 9.91
CA ARG A 26 3.72 -8.97 10.73
C ARG A 26 2.94 -8.47 11.93
N ILE A 27 1.77 -9.07 12.14
CA ILE A 27 0.93 -8.79 13.30
C ILE A 27 0.83 -10.02 14.19
N LYS A 28 0.67 -9.77 15.49
CA LYS A 28 0.35 -10.80 16.47
C LYS A 28 -0.86 -10.35 17.27
N HIS A 29 -1.92 -11.16 17.29
CA HIS A 29 -3.08 -10.87 18.12
C HIS A 29 -2.97 -11.60 19.46
N TYR A 30 -3.20 -10.86 20.55
CA TYR A 30 -3.05 -11.38 21.92
C TYR A 30 -4.38 -11.65 22.62
N SER A 31 -5.52 -11.35 21.98
CA SER A 31 -6.85 -11.59 22.53
C SER A 31 -7.27 -13.05 22.39
N ASP A 32 -7.91 -13.57 23.43
CA ASP A 32 -8.53 -14.91 23.45
C ASP A 32 -9.94 -14.91 22.81
N LYS A 33 -10.54 -13.72 22.62
CA LYS A 33 -11.71 -13.52 21.74
C LYS A 33 -11.23 -13.11 20.35
N SER A 34 -11.78 -13.70 19.29
CA SER A 34 -11.47 -13.30 17.91
C SER A 34 -12.10 -11.94 17.60
N LEU A 35 -11.41 -10.84 17.90
CA LEU A 35 -11.80 -9.48 17.46
C LEU A 35 -11.97 -9.44 15.93
N ILE A 36 -11.12 -10.21 15.25
CA ILE A 36 -11.10 -10.38 13.81
C ILE A 36 -11.26 -11.87 13.50
N ASN A 37 -12.21 -12.20 12.63
CA ASN A 37 -12.36 -13.50 12.01
C ASN A 37 -11.96 -13.37 10.54
N PHE A 38 -10.74 -13.80 10.21
CA PHE A 38 -10.15 -13.62 8.87
C PHE A 38 -10.92 -14.34 7.75
N ASP A 39 -11.75 -15.34 8.08
CA ASP A 39 -12.57 -16.08 7.10
C ASP A 39 -13.94 -15.42 6.82
N LYS A 40 -14.40 -14.53 7.72
CA LYS A 40 -15.77 -13.96 7.67
C LYS A 40 -15.82 -12.45 7.63
N ASP A 41 -14.86 -11.79 8.26
CA ASP A 41 -14.78 -10.34 8.29
C ASP A 41 -14.19 -9.83 6.98
N ASP A 42 -14.82 -8.80 6.41
CA ASP A 42 -14.23 -8.00 5.34
C ASP A 42 -13.17 -7.09 5.96
N LEU A 43 -11.90 -7.32 5.63
CA LEU A 43 -10.78 -6.58 6.18
C LEU A 43 -10.08 -5.77 5.11
N ASP A 44 -9.84 -4.51 5.44
CA ASP A 44 -9.10 -3.57 4.62
C ASP A 44 -8.06 -2.82 5.48
N PHE A 45 -7.02 -2.36 4.81
CA PHE A 45 -5.87 -1.73 5.42
C PHE A 45 -5.41 -0.55 4.58
N LYS A 46 -5.14 0.57 5.24
CA LYS A 46 -4.60 1.75 4.57
C LYS A 46 -3.64 2.50 5.45
N ILE A 47 -2.75 3.25 4.81
CA ILE A 47 -1.84 4.17 5.46
C ILE A 47 -2.48 5.56 5.47
N LEU A 48 -2.68 6.10 6.66
CA LEU A 48 -2.98 7.51 6.86
C LEU A 48 -1.63 8.26 6.98
N PRO A 49 -1.21 9.02 5.96
CA PRO A 49 0.11 9.65 5.95
C PRO A 49 0.13 10.91 6.83
N ASP A 50 1.31 11.26 7.34
CA ASP A 50 1.52 12.60 7.89
C ASP A 50 1.91 13.61 6.80
N LYS A 51 2.19 14.84 7.20
CA LYS A 51 2.54 15.93 6.27
C LYS A 51 3.83 15.65 5.49
N GLU A 52 4.79 14.96 6.08
CA GLU A 52 6.09 14.68 5.47
C GLU A 52 5.97 13.57 4.44
N LEU A 53 5.20 12.51 4.74
CA LEU A 53 4.89 11.46 3.78
C LEU A 53 4.03 11.96 2.61
N ILE A 54 3.05 12.84 2.87
CA ILE A 54 2.27 13.51 1.80
C ILE A 54 3.20 14.30 0.89
N LYS A 55 4.13 15.08 1.45
CA LYS A 55 5.10 15.87 0.67
C LYS A 55 6.00 14.95 -0.16
N ALA A 56 6.56 13.91 0.45
CA ALA A 56 7.42 12.95 -0.23
C ALA A 56 6.71 12.25 -1.40
N SER A 57 5.43 11.90 -1.23
CA SER A 57 4.60 11.34 -2.30
C SER A 57 4.45 12.32 -3.47
N LYS A 58 4.05 13.57 -3.20
CA LYS A 58 3.87 14.58 -4.25
C LYS A 58 5.17 14.90 -4.97
N ASP A 59 6.27 15.02 -4.24
CA ASP A 59 7.58 15.30 -4.84
C ASP A 59 8.06 14.12 -5.70
N ALA A 60 7.75 12.88 -5.29
CA ALA A 60 8.12 11.68 -6.02
C ALA A 60 7.29 11.48 -7.29
N VAL A 61 5.96 11.42 -7.17
CA VAL A 61 5.05 10.98 -8.24
C VAL A 61 4.03 12.03 -8.68
N GLY A 62 4.11 13.26 -8.15
CA GLY A 62 3.24 14.39 -8.53
C GLY A 62 1.92 14.47 -7.75
N VAL A 63 1.50 13.36 -7.12
CA VAL A 63 0.22 13.26 -6.39
C VAL A 63 0.41 12.68 -4.98
N ASN A 64 -0.63 12.79 -4.16
CA ASN A 64 -0.70 12.08 -2.87
C ASN A 64 -1.28 10.67 -3.10
N ILE A 65 -0.44 9.64 -3.18
CA ILE A 65 -0.87 8.25 -3.45
C ILE A 65 -1.73 7.65 -2.33
N PHE A 66 -1.74 8.28 -1.17
CA PHE A 66 -2.49 7.85 0.01
C PHE A 66 -3.88 8.52 0.14
N ASP A 67 -4.27 9.39 -0.80
CA ASP A 67 -5.56 10.09 -0.74
C ASP A 67 -6.70 9.17 -1.22
N ASP A 68 -7.66 8.89 -0.34
CA ASP A 68 -8.83 8.06 -0.68
C ASP A 68 -9.89 8.77 -1.53
N LYS A 69 -9.88 10.12 -1.54
CA LYS A 69 -10.98 10.93 -2.10
C LYS A 69 -10.70 11.45 -3.49
N LYS A 70 -9.43 11.51 -3.89
CA LYS A 70 -9.01 12.00 -5.20
C LYS A 70 -8.70 10.84 -6.12
N GLY A 71 -8.99 11.01 -7.41
CA GLY A 71 -8.48 10.10 -8.42
C GLY A 71 -6.95 10.02 -8.31
N LEU A 72 -6.41 8.81 -8.39
CA LEU A 72 -4.97 8.56 -8.31
C LEU A 72 -4.28 8.69 -9.70
N ASP A 73 -4.91 9.40 -10.65
CA ASP A 73 -4.41 9.62 -12.02
C ASP A 73 -3.90 8.36 -12.74
N GLY A 74 -4.60 7.23 -12.55
CA GLY A 74 -4.24 5.94 -13.15
C GLY A 74 -3.28 5.09 -12.31
N LEU A 75 -2.95 5.52 -11.08
CA LEU A 75 -2.25 4.69 -10.09
C LEU A 75 -3.24 3.87 -9.26
N GLY A 76 -2.88 2.62 -8.99
CA GLY A 76 -3.64 1.73 -8.13
C GLY A 76 -3.17 1.75 -6.68
N ARG A 77 -3.95 1.06 -5.86
CA ARG A 77 -3.62 0.69 -4.48
C ARG A 77 -4.15 -0.69 -4.19
N GLY A 78 -3.54 -1.36 -3.22
CA GLY A 78 -3.95 -2.68 -2.78
C GLY A 78 -3.73 -2.85 -1.30
N SER A 79 -4.53 -3.72 -0.71
CA SER A 79 -4.37 -4.21 0.65
C SER A 79 -4.64 -5.71 0.66
N GLY A 80 -4.09 -6.41 1.63
CA GLY A 80 -4.28 -7.84 1.76
C GLY A 80 -3.79 -8.37 3.09
N TYR A 81 -4.28 -9.54 3.45
CA TYR A 81 -3.93 -10.23 4.69
C TYR A 81 -3.82 -11.73 4.44
N GLY A 82 -3.01 -12.41 5.23
CA GLY A 82 -2.82 -13.86 5.12
C GLY A 82 -1.84 -14.43 6.13
N ASP A 83 -1.46 -15.69 5.93
CA ASP A 83 -0.50 -16.42 6.77
C ASP A 83 -0.85 -16.41 8.27
N PHE A 84 -2.15 -16.53 8.58
CA PHE A 84 -2.60 -16.66 9.96
C PHE A 84 -2.25 -18.03 10.51
N ASP A 85 -1.26 -18.07 11.39
CA ASP A 85 -0.82 -19.31 12.01
C ASP A 85 -1.60 -19.62 13.30
N ARG A 86 -1.47 -20.86 13.78
CA ARG A 86 -2.04 -21.29 15.06
C ARG A 86 -1.47 -20.51 16.27
N ASN A 87 -0.38 -19.77 16.07
CA ASN A 87 0.28 -18.95 17.09
C ASN A 87 -0.21 -17.50 17.07
N ARG A 88 -1.31 -17.21 16.36
CA ARG A 88 -1.96 -15.90 16.30
C ARG A 88 -1.10 -14.84 15.60
N ASN A 89 -0.11 -15.27 14.80
CA ASN A 89 0.62 -14.38 13.91
C ASN A 89 -0.11 -14.28 12.57
N GLY A 90 0.03 -13.16 11.90
CA GLY A 90 -0.44 -12.98 10.52
C GLY A 90 0.37 -11.96 9.78
N LYS A 91 0.16 -11.88 8.47
CA LYS A 91 0.76 -10.87 7.60
C LYS A 91 -0.31 -9.93 7.06
N ILE A 92 0.05 -8.66 6.98
CA ILE A 92 -0.70 -7.62 6.30
C ILE A 92 0.22 -7.04 5.23
N ASN A 93 -0.33 -6.80 4.04
CA ASN A 93 0.32 -6.01 3.01
C ASN A 93 -0.54 -4.80 2.65
N VAL A 94 0.12 -3.67 2.40
CA VAL A 94 -0.48 -2.48 1.77
C VAL A 94 0.46 -2.03 0.67
N SER A 95 -0.07 -1.70 -0.50
CA SER A 95 0.70 -1.28 -1.65
C SER A 95 0.10 -0.06 -2.35
N TYR A 96 0.97 0.81 -2.83
CA TYR A 96 0.62 2.00 -3.62
C TYR A 96 1.48 2.07 -4.87
N ASP A 97 0.84 2.20 -6.03
CA ASP A 97 1.57 2.31 -7.29
C ASP A 97 2.31 3.63 -7.36
N LEU A 98 3.52 3.59 -7.90
CA LEU A 98 4.40 4.73 -8.14
C LEU A 98 4.50 5.06 -9.63
N GLY A 99 3.87 4.26 -10.50
CA GLY A 99 3.89 4.40 -11.95
C GLY A 99 4.66 3.27 -12.64
N PHE A 100 4.72 3.34 -13.97
CA PHE A 100 5.26 2.28 -14.82
C PHE A 100 6.67 2.61 -15.31
N THR A 101 7.52 1.59 -15.38
CA THR A 101 8.89 1.72 -15.89
C THR A 101 8.92 1.84 -17.42
N THR A 102 7.91 1.28 -18.08
CA THR A 102 7.72 1.40 -19.54
C THR A 102 6.81 2.59 -19.82
N LYS A 103 7.24 3.48 -20.71
CA LYS A 103 6.37 4.56 -21.19
C LYS A 103 5.34 3.98 -22.15
N SER A 104 4.07 3.98 -21.75
CA SER A 104 2.92 3.62 -22.59
C SER A 104 1.82 4.68 -22.40
N GLY A 105 1.07 4.95 -23.49
CA GLY A 105 0.23 6.12 -23.66
C GLY A 105 -0.58 6.56 -22.43
N GLY A 106 -0.27 7.75 -21.91
CA GLY A 106 -1.03 8.42 -20.85
C GLY A 106 -0.83 7.86 -19.43
N LEU A 107 -0.13 6.75 -19.24
CA LEU A 107 0.09 6.18 -17.92
C LEU A 107 1.18 6.93 -17.13
N PRO A 108 1.05 7.03 -15.79
CA PRO A 108 2.08 7.64 -14.94
C PRO A 108 3.43 6.92 -15.08
N VAL A 109 4.49 7.69 -15.27
CA VAL A 109 5.86 7.15 -15.36
C VAL A 109 6.44 7.03 -13.96
N ALA A 110 7.09 5.90 -13.67
CA ALA A 110 7.73 5.66 -12.38
C ALA A 110 8.80 6.73 -12.04
N PRO A 111 8.93 7.14 -10.77
CA PRO A 111 9.92 8.11 -10.33
C PRO A 111 11.35 7.58 -10.48
N ASN A 112 12.32 8.50 -10.52
CA ASN A 112 13.73 8.15 -10.51
C ASN A 112 14.18 7.61 -9.13
N LYS A 113 15.39 7.04 -9.07
CA LYS A 113 15.93 6.40 -7.86
C LYS A 113 16.02 7.33 -6.65
N GLU A 114 16.35 8.60 -6.86
CA GLU A 114 16.48 9.60 -5.79
C GLU A 114 15.12 9.89 -5.14
N LYS A 115 14.09 10.10 -5.97
CA LYS A 115 12.71 10.29 -5.52
C LYS A 115 12.16 9.06 -4.80
N ILE A 116 12.46 7.86 -5.28
CA ILE A 116 12.11 6.60 -4.61
C ILE A 116 12.77 6.51 -3.23
N LYS A 117 14.06 6.86 -3.14
CA LYS A 117 14.81 6.83 -1.87
C LYS A 117 14.18 7.79 -0.85
N MET A 118 13.90 9.02 -1.25
CA MET A 118 13.23 10.01 -0.40
C MET A 118 11.86 9.53 0.07
N LEU A 119 11.06 8.92 -0.82
CA LEU A 119 9.77 8.35 -0.44
C LEU A 119 9.94 7.22 0.59
N LYS A 120 10.91 6.32 0.40
CA LYS A 120 11.21 5.23 1.34
C LYS A 120 11.65 5.73 2.72
N GLU A 121 12.48 6.77 2.77
CA GLU A 121 12.94 7.38 4.02
C GLU A 121 11.79 7.99 4.84
N ASN A 122 10.71 8.38 4.19
CA ASN A 122 9.51 8.92 4.82
C ASN A 122 8.38 7.91 4.94
N ALA A 123 8.51 6.69 4.42
CA ALA A 123 7.41 5.73 4.28
C ALA A 123 6.73 5.39 5.62
N LEU A 124 7.48 5.37 6.72
CA LEU A 124 6.94 5.05 8.05
C LEU A 124 6.29 6.24 8.76
N LYS A 125 6.29 7.42 8.12
CA LYS A 125 5.70 8.64 8.67
C LYS A 125 4.19 8.68 8.45
N GLY A 126 3.50 7.84 9.21
CA GLY A 126 2.05 7.67 9.11
C GLY A 126 1.51 6.64 10.09
N VAL A 127 0.25 6.28 9.88
CA VAL A 127 -0.50 5.34 10.72
C VAL A 127 -1.11 4.28 9.83
N LEU A 128 -0.91 3.01 10.16
CA LEU A 128 -1.73 1.93 9.61
C LEU A 128 -3.12 2.00 10.25
N VAL A 129 -4.15 2.09 9.42
CA VAL A 129 -5.55 2.00 9.82
C VAL A 129 -6.05 0.61 9.47
N VAL A 130 -6.64 -0.08 10.44
CA VAL A 130 -7.29 -1.38 10.26
C VAL A 130 -8.79 -1.17 10.19
N ILE A 131 -9.39 -1.65 9.11
CA ILE A 131 -10.81 -1.49 8.81
C ILE A 131 -11.42 -2.88 8.75
N LYS A 132 -12.54 -3.06 9.45
CA LYS A 132 -13.33 -4.29 9.47
C LYS A 132 -14.78 -3.95 9.13
N ASN A 133 -15.34 -4.61 8.14
CA ASN A 133 -16.73 -4.41 7.70
C ASN A 133 -17.04 -2.91 7.47
N LYS A 134 -16.09 -2.19 6.84
CA LYS A 134 -16.12 -0.73 6.56
C LYS A 134 -16.03 0.19 7.79
N GLU A 135 -15.80 -0.36 8.98
CA GLU A 135 -15.59 0.41 10.21
C GLU A 135 -14.12 0.34 10.66
N GLU A 136 -13.59 1.48 11.10
CA GLU A 136 -12.25 1.52 11.68
C GLU A 136 -12.23 0.82 13.05
N ILE A 137 -11.33 -0.15 13.22
CA ILE A 137 -11.20 -0.91 14.48
C ILE A 137 -9.84 -0.74 15.15
N GLY A 138 -8.88 -0.08 14.50
CA GLY A 138 -7.56 0.11 15.07
C GLY A 138 -6.65 1.02 14.27
N ARG A 139 -5.67 1.62 14.98
CA ARG A 139 -4.62 2.47 14.43
C ARG A 139 -3.27 2.08 15.03
N TYR A 140 -2.25 1.98 14.18
CA TYR A 140 -0.89 1.66 14.59
C TYR A 140 0.10 2.68 14.02
N ASN A 141 0.85 3.35 14.88
CA ASN A 141 1.87 4.31 14.46
C ASN A 141 3.06 3.57 13.82
N LEU A 142 3.32 3.84 12.55
CA LEU A 142 4.35 3.17 11.76
C LEU A 142 5.78 3.61 12.13
N ASN A 143 5.93 4.78 12.74
CA ASN A 143 7.23 5.22 13.26
C ASN A 143 7.60 4.55 14.59
N ALA A 144 6.65 3.90 15.25
CA ALA A 144 6.83 3.24 16.54
C ALA A 144 6.97 1.72 16.44
N ILE A 145 6.86 1.15 15.24
CA ILE A 145 7.02 -0.30 15.01
C ILE A 145 8.47 -0.67 14.79
N ASN A 146 8.84 -1.85 15.27
CA ASN A 146 10.17 -2.42 15.03
C ASN A 146 10.32 -2.72 13.54
N LYS A 147 11.39 -2.21 12.94
CA LYS A 147 11.82 -2.65 11.60
C LYS A 147 12.29 -4.09 11.71
N ILE A 148 11.78 -4.95 10.83
CA ILE A 148 12.24 -6.33 10.69
C ILE A 148 13.11 -6.33 9.44
N ASP A 149 14.39 -6.66 9.59
CA ASP A 149 15.35 -6.82 8.49
C ASP A 149 15.08 -8.08 7.66
#